data_AF-A0A2V6YQI3-F1
#
_entry.id   AF-A0A2V6YQI3-F1
#
_cell.length_a   1.000
_cell.length_b   1.000
_cell.length_c   1.000
_cell.angle_alpha   90.00
_cell.angle_beta   90.00
_cell.angle_gamma   90.00
#
_symmetry.space_group_name_H-M   'P 1'
#
loop_
_entity.id
_entity.type
_entity.pdbx_description
1 polymer ?
#
loop_
_entity_poly.entity_id
_entity_poly.type
_entity_poly.pdbx_seq_one_letter_code
_entity_poly.pdbx_strand_id
1 'polypeptide(L)'
;MEPQMLTVDERAVLFYFCLNHAVARCLACARSFQLSELTADLLSGRTHLCPQCRRDLTDNVRSHLYGCAVLPAEVRQKAQTLREAARHLVKESRQLRGRADVLAREAEAAVEANRRALWQALKAAGPREPGG
;
A
#
# COMPACT_ATOMS: atom_id res chain seq x y z
N MET A 1 4.87 -0.98 -7.63
CA MET A 1 4.66 -1.84 -6.44
C MET A 1 5.97 -1.82 -5.68
N GLU A 2 6.05 -1.10 -4.56
CA GLU A 2 7.21 -1.21 -3.67
C GLU A 2 7.23 -2.62 -3.06
N PRO A 3 8.41 -3.27 -2.94
CA PRO A 3 8.52 -4.54 -2.24
C PRO A 3 8.16 -4.32 -0.77
N GLN A 4 6.95 -4.72 -0.38
CA GLN A 4 6.54 -4.67 1.01
C GLN A 4 7.19 -5.83 1.75
N MET A 5 7.96 -5.52 2.80
CA MET A 5 8.49 -6.50 3.74
C MET A 5 7.39 -7.41 4.26
N LEU A 6 7.73 -8.66 4.60
CA LEU A 6 6.79 -9.53 5.29
C LEU A 6 6.42 -8.95 6.66
N THR A 7 5.15 -9.08 7.04
CA THR A 7 4.70 -8.71 8.38
C THR A 7 5.29 -9.62 9.44
N VAL A 8 5.17 -9.23 10.71
CA VAL A 8 5.58 -10.07 11.85
C VAL A 8 4.85 -11.41 11.84
N ASP A 9 3.55 -11.40 11.56
CA ASP A 9 2.74 -12.62 11.49
C ASP A 9 3.14 -13.50 10.29
N GLU A 10 3.36 -12.90 9.12
CA GLU A 10 3.83 -13.64 7.94
C GLU A 10 5.16 -14.34 8.22
N ARG A 11 6.10 -13.66 8.88
CA ARG A 11 7.38 -14.23 9.30
C ARG A 11 7.22 -15.35 10.32
N ALA A 12 6.35 -15.17 11.31
CA ALA A 12 6.10 -16.18 12.33
C ALA A 12 5.54 -17.47 11.70
N VAL A 13 4.54 -17.34 10.83
CA VAL A 13 3.94 -18.49 10.12
C VAL A 13 4.97 -19.21 9.24
N LEU A 14 5.81 -18.46 8.53
CA LEU A 14 6.93 -19.02 7.77
C LEU A 14 7.87 -19.85 8.63
N PHE A 15 8.24 -19.30 9.79
CA PHE A 15 9.14 -19.97 10.72
C PHE A 15 8.50 -21.21 11.35
N TYR A 16 7.23 -21.17 11.74
CA TYR A 16 6.60 -22.31 12.39
C TYR A 16 6.23 -23.45 11.43
N PHE A 17 5.81 -23.14 10.21
CA PHE A 17 5.19 -24.14 9.33
C PHE A 17 5.93 -24.37 8.01
N CYS A 18 6.82 -23.46 7.60
CA CYS A 18 7.38 -23.47 6.24
C CYS A 18 8.91 -23.56 6.17
N LEU A 19 9.59 -23.84 7.29
CA LEU A 19 11.05 -23.90 7.34
C LEU A 19 11.65 -25.01 6.45
N ASN A 20 10.96 -26.15 6.33
CA ASN A 20 11.53 -27.39 5.78
C ASN A 20 11.05 -27.71 4.36
N HIS A 21 10.52 -26.74 3.63
CA HIS A 21 10.12 -26.93 2.24
C HIS A 21 10.34 -25.67 1.40
N ALA A 22 10.23 -25.82 0.09
CA ALA A 22 10.42 -24.72 -0.83
C ALA A 22 9.32 -23.66 -0.68
N VAL A 23 9.70 -22.44 -0.31
CA VAL A 23 8.79 -21.31 -0.06
C VAL A 23 8.80 -20.27 -1.17
N ALA A 24 9.81 -20.30 -2.04
CA ALA A 24 9.89 -19.37 -3.16
C ALA A 24 10.48 -20.04 -4.39
N ARG A 25 10.02 -19.63 -5.57
CA ARG A 25 10.63 -19.97 -6.86
C ARG A 25 11.13 -18.70 -7.52
N CYS A 26 12.42 -18.66 -7.82
CA CYS A 26 12.99 -17.60 -8.65
C CYS A 26 12.74 -17.95 -10.12
N LEU A 27 11.95 -17.14 -10.82
CA LEU A 27 11.68 -17.35 -12.25
C LEU A 27 12.92 -17.10 -13.13
N ALA A 28 13.78 -16.16 -12.73
CA ALA A 28 15.01 -15.86 -13.48
C ALA A 28 16.03 -17.00 -13.41
N CYS A 29 16.17 -17.64 -12.25
CA CYS A 29 17.09 -18.76 -12.05
C CYS A 29 16.42 -20.14 -12.23
N ALA A 30 15.11 -20.17 -12.49
CA ALA A 30 14.28 -21.37 -12.56
C ALA A 30 14.43 -22.35 -11.38
N ARG A 31 14.79 -21.83 -10.19
CA ARG A 31 15.08 -22.63 -8.99
C ARG A 31 14.14 -22.29 -7.84
N SER A 32 13.82 -23.32 -7.06
CA SER A 32 13.05 -23.20 -5.83
C SER A 32 13.99 -23.19 -4.63
N PHE A 33 13.62 -22.43 -3.59
CA PHE A 33 14.44 -22.22 -2.40
C PHE A 33 13.59 -22.38 -1.14
N GLN A 34 14.18 -22.98 -0.10
CA GLN A 34 13.71 -22.97 1.27
C GLN A 34 14.02 -21.61 1.91
N LEU A 35 13.39 -21.32 3.06
CA LEU A 35 13.59 -20.04 3.75
C LEU A 35 15.06 -19.81 4.15
N SER A 36 15.75 -20.87 4.61
CA SER A 36 17.16 -20.82 5.03
C SER A 36 18.14 -20.57 3.89
N GLU A 37 17.74 -20.82 2.64
CA GLU A 37 18.58 -20.64 1.45
C GLU A 37 18.48 -19.22 0.88
N LEU A 38 17.52 -18.42 1.34
CA LEU A 38 17.34 -17.04 0.89
C LEU A 38 18.36 -16.12 1.56
N THR A 39 18.83 -15.14 0.80
CA THR A 39 19.83 -14.18 1.26
C THR A 39 19.16 -12.93 1.81
N ALA A 40 19.74 -12.35 2.86
CA ALA A 40 19.37 -11.03 3.36
C ALA A 40 20.41 -9.98 2.94
N ASP A 41 19.94 -8.80 2.58
CA ASP A 41 20.72 -7.58 2.47
C ASP A 41 20.36 -6.67 3.65
N LEU A 42 21.25 -6.64 4.64
CA LEU A 42 21.05 -5.87 5.87
C LEU A 42 21.10 -4.36 5.64
N LEU A 43 21.74 -3.89 4.57
CA LEU A 43 21.82 -2.46 4.25
C LEU A 43 20.49 -1.93 3.71
N SER A 44 19.81 -2.74 2.88
CA SER A 44 18.49 -2.39 2.33
C SER A 44 17.31 -2.93 3.15
N GLY A 45 17.57 -3.70 4.21
CA GLY A 45 16.55 -4.34 5.04
C GLY A 45 15.77 -5.47 4.34
N ARG A 46 16.19 -5.90 3.15
CA ARG A 46 15.52 -6.95 2.38
C ARG A 46 16.01 -8.33 2.81
N THR A 47 15.09 -9.22 3.17
CA THR A 47 15.46 -10.50 3.81
C THR A 47 15.22 -11.75 2.96
N HIS A 48 14.60 -11.63 1.78
CA HIS A 48 14.20 -12.76 0.95
C HIS A 48 14.74 -12.67 -0.48
N LEU A 49 16.05 -12.50 -0.62
CA LEU A 49 16.71 -12.36 -1.92
C LEU A 49 17.13 -13.73 -2.47
N CYS A 50 17.07 -13.87 -3.79
CA CYS A 50 17.63 -15.04 -4.47
C CYS A 50 19.16 -15.08 -4.28
N PRO A 51 19.76 -16.21 -3.87
CA PRO A 51 21.20 -16.29 -3.65
C PRO A 51 22.03 -16.17 -4.94
N GLN A 52 21.41 -16.38 -6.11
CA GLN A 52 22.10 -16.35 -7.41
C GLN A 52 22.02 -14.98 -8.08
N CYS A 53 20.80 -14.44 -8.25
CA CYS A 53 20.59 -13.19 -8.98
C CYS A 53 20.23 -11.99 -8.08
N ARG A 54 20.20 -12.18 -6.75
CA ARG A 54 19.82 -11.15 -5.74
C ARG A 54 18.44 -10.53 -5.94
N ARG A 55 17.59 -11.09 -6.81
CA ARG A 55 16.23 -10.61 -7.03
C ARG A 55 15.40 -10.81 -5.77
N ASP A 56 14.58 -9.81 -5.45
CA ASP A 56 13.66 -9.88 -4.32
C ASP A 56 12.56 -10.90 -4.59
N LEU A 57 12.46 -11.90 -3.71
CA LEU A 57 11.47 -12.97 -3.76
C LEU A 57 10.38 -12.81 -2.69
N THR A 58 10.32 -11.69 -1.99
CA THR A 58 9.36 -11.45 -0.90
C THR A 58 7.91 -11.71 -1.33
N ASP A 59 7.51 -11.29 -2.53
CA ASP A 59 6.15 -11.55 -3.04
C ASP A 59 5.90 -13.02 -3.39
N ASN A 60 6.94 -13.77 -3.80
CA ASN A 60 6.82 -15.21 -4.03
C ASN A 60 6.64 -15.94 -2.69
N VAL A 61 7.45 -15.57 -1.69
CA VAL A 61 7.36 -16.09 -0.32
C VAL A 61 5.97 -15.80 0.28
N ARG A 62 5.47 -14.57 0.10
CA ARG A 62 4.12 -14.19 0.51
C ARG A 62 3.04 -15.00 -0.21
N SER A 63 3.19 -15.21 -1.52
CA SER A 63 2.23 -16.01 -2.29
C SER A 63 2.19 -17.46 -1.82
N HIS A 64 3.35 -18.02 -1.46
CA HIS A 64 3.44 -19.34 -0.85
C HIS A 64 2.65 -19.42 0.46
N LEU A 65 2.81 -18.47 1.38
CA LEU A 65 2.06 -18.46 2.65
C LEU A 65 0.54 -18.59 2.46
N TYR A 66 -0.03 -17.90 1.47
CA TYR A 66 -1.47 -17.96 1.22
C TYR A 66 -1.95 -19.24 0.51
N GLY A 67 -1.04 -19.99 -0.11
CA GLY A 67 -1.33 -21.24 -0.84
C GLY A 67 -0.69 -22.49 -0.24
N CYS A 68 0.01 -22.39 0.89
CA CYS A 68 0.80 -23.48 1.44
C CYS A 68 -0.11 -24.59 1.98
N ALA A 69 -0.02 -25.77 1.37
CA ALA A 69 -0.80 -26.94 1.78
C ALA A 69 -0.46 -27.45 3.20
N VAL A 70 0.76 -27.16 3.68
CA VAL A 70 1.24 -27.57 5.02
C VAL A 70 0.57 -26.78 6.14
N LEU A 71 0.07 -25.57 5.86
CA LEU A 71 -0.62 -24.77 6.88
C LEU A 71 -1.95 -25.42 7.32
N PRO A 72 -2.36 -25.29 8.58
CA PRO A 72 -3.72 -25.65 8.97
C PRO A 72 -4.75 -24.87 8.16
N ALA A 73 -5.88 -25.51 7.82
CA ALA A 73 -6.90 -24.89 6.98
C ALA A 73 -7.48 -23.62 7.61
N GLU A 74 -7.62 -23.62 8.93
CA GLU A 74 -8.13 -22.50 9.74
C GLU A 74 -7.18 -21.30 9.65
N VAL A 75 -5.86 -21.54 9.69
CA VAL A 75 -4.84 -20.49 9.56
C VAL A 75 -4.88 -19.90 8.16
N ARG A 76 -4.98 -20.74 7.12
CA ARG A 76 -5.11 -20.26 5.73
C ARG A 76 -6.35 -19.41 5.54
N GLN A 77 -7.51 -19.89 6.00
CA GLN A 77 -8.78 -19.20 5.82
C GLN A 77 -8.78 -17.86 6.55
N LYS A 78 -8.30 -17.82 7.80
CA LYS A 78 -8.16 -16.57 8.56
C LYS A 78 -7.23 -15.57 7.86
N ALA A 79 -6.10 -16.03 7.33
CA ALA A 79 -5.16 -15.19 6.61
C ALA A 79 -5.77 -14.61 5.32
N GLN A 80 -6.56 -15.41 4.59
CA GLN A 80 -7.27 -14.95 3.39
C GLN A 80 -8.33 -13.89 3.73
N THR A 81 -9.18 -14.14 4.73
CA THR A 81 -10.20 -13.19 5.18
C THR A 81 -9.60 -11.87 5.62
N LEU A 82 -8.53 -11.90 6.42
CA LEU A 82 -7.84 -10.68 6.87
C LEU A 82 -7.28 -9.88 5.68
N ARG A 83 -6.73 -10.56 4.68
CA ARG A 83 -6.19 -9.91 3.49
C ARG A 83 -7.28 -9.25 2.65
N GLU A 84 -8.42 -9.92 2.50
CA GLU A 84 -9.57 -9.37 1.78
C GLU A 84 -10.13 -8.14 2.50
N ALA A 85 -10.27 -8.20 3.82
CA ALA A 85 -10.67 -7.06 4.63
C ALA A 85 -9.69 -5.89 4.50
N ALA A 86 -8.37 -6.16 4.56
CA ALA A 86 -7.35 -5.14 4.37
C ALA A 86 -7.41 -4.50 2.97
N ARG A 87 -7.62 -5.30 1.92
CA ARG A 87 -7.81 -4.79 0.54
C ARG A 87 -9.03 -3.87 0.45
N HIS A 88 -10.13 -4.25 1.09
CA HIS A 88 -11.33 -3.44 1.15
C HIS A 88 -11.06 -2.09 1.83
N LEU A 89 -10.43 -2.11 3.01
CA LEU A 89 -10.08 -0.89 3.75
C LEU A 89 -9.14 0.04 2.99
N VAL A 90 -8.14 -0.49 2.30
CA VAL A 90 -7.24 0.32 1.45
C VAL A 90 -8.01 0.98 0.31
N LYS A 91 -8.94 0.25 -0.33
CA LYS A 91 -9.78 0.80 -1.39
C LYS A 91 -10.68 1.92 -0.84
N GLU A 92 -11.33 1.68 0.27
CA GLU A 92 -12.19 2.66 0.93
C GLU A 92 -11.41 3.91 1.37
N SER A 93 -10.24 3.74 1.97
CA SER A 93 -9.36 4.85 2.33
C SER A 93 -8.97 5.71 1.13
N ARG A 94 -8.63 5.08 -0.02
CA ARG A 94 -8.33 5.82 -1.26
C ARG A 94 -9.54 6.59 -1.77
N GLN A 95 -10.74 6.00 -1.72
CA GLN A 95 -11.98 6.68 -2.11
C GLN A 95 -12.27 7.88 -1.21
N LEU A 96 -12.13 7.72 0.10
CA LEU A 96 -12.34 8.80 1.07
C LEU A 96 -11.34 9.94 0.87
N ARG A 97 -10.05 9.64 0.65
CA ARG A 97 -9.05 10.66 0.32
C ARG A 97 -9.40 11.42 -0.96
N GLY A 98 -9.75 10.71 -2.03
CA GLY A 98 -10.16 11.34 -3.28
C GLY A 98 -11.38 12.26 -3.11
N ARG A 99 -12.36 11.87 -2.29
CA ARG A 99 -13.52 12.72 -1.97
C ARG A 99 -13.13 13.95 -1.16
N ALA A 100 -12.25 13.79 -0.17
CA ALA A 100 -11.74 14.90 0.63
C ALA A 100 -10.97 15.91 -0.24
N ASP A 101 -10.14 15.44 -1.17
CA ASP A 101 -9.39 16.29 -2.10
C ASP A 101 -10.31 17.12 -3.01
N VAL A 102 -11.40 16.51 -3.51
CA VAL A 102 -12.41 17.23 -4.30
C VAL A 102 -13.08 18.30 -3.47
N LEU A 103 -13.57 17.97 -2.27
CA LEU A 103 -14.23 18.93 -1.38
C LEU A 103 -13.31 20.09 -0.99
N ALA A 104 -12.03 19.81 -0.74
CA ALA A 104 -11.05 20.86 -0.44
C ALA A 104 -10.90 21.85 -1.62
N ARG A 105 -10.79 21.34 -2.85
CA ARG A 105 -10.70 22.17 -4.06
C ARG A 105 -11.97 22.98 -4.31
N GLU A 106 -13.14 22.39 -4.08
CA GLU A 106 -14.41 23.09 -4.20
C GLU A 106 -14.52 24.23 -3.18
N ALA A 107 -14.11 23.99 -1.93
CA ALA A 107 -14.07 25.01 -0.90
C ALA A 107 -13.11 26.16 -1.25
N GLU A 108 -11.90 25.85 -1.72
CA GLU A 108 -10.93 26.84 -2.20
C GLU A 108 -11.51 27.69 -3.34
N ALA A 109 -12.15 27.05 -4.33
CA ALA A 109 -12.77 27.74 -5.44
C ALA A 109 -13.91 28.66 -5.00
N ALA A 110 -14.73 28.22 -4.04
CA ALA A 110 -15.83 29.01 -3.49
C ALA A 110 -15.33 30.24 -2.72
N VAL A 111 -14.27 30.08 -1.90
CA VAL A 111 -13.62 31.19 -1.18
C VAL A 111 -13.08 32.22 -2.16
N GLU A 112 -12.39 31.77 -3.21
CA GLU A 112 -11.77 32.63 -4.21
C GLU A 112 -12.84 33.36 -5.06
N ALA A 113 -13.95 32.69 -5.38
CA ALA A 113 -15.11 33.33 -6.01
C ALA A 113 -15.75 34.40 -5.10
N ASN A 114 -15.94 34.11 -3.81
CA ASN A 114 -16.48 35.06 -2.85
C ASN A 114 -15.58 36.29 -2.68
N ARG A 115 -14.26 36.09 -2.61
CA ARG A 115 -13.27 37.16 -2.54
C ARG A 115 -13.36 38.07 -3.76
N ARG A 116 -13.46 37.51 -4.98
CA ARG A 116 -13.63 38.30 -6.21
C ARG A 116 -14.93 39.10 -6.20
N ALA A 117 -16.03 38.49 -5.79
CA ALA A 117 -17.33 39.17 -5.71
C ALA A 117 -17.30 40.36 -4.74
N LEU A 118 -16.70 40.17 -3.56
CA LEU A 118 -16.50 41.24 -2.57
C LEU A 118 -15.67 42.40 -3.16
N TRP A 119 -14.56 42.08 -3.83
CA TRP A 119 -13.72 43.09 -4.48
C TRP A 119 -14.46 43.89 -5.57
N GLN A 120 -15.30 43.21 -6.37
CA GLN A 120 -16.11 43.88 -7.38
C GLN A 120 -17.16 44.79 -6.75
N ALA A 121 -17.84 44.35 -5.70
CA ALA A 121 -18.82 45.14 -4.98
C ALA A 121 -18.20 46.40 -4.35
N LEU A 122 -17.03 46.26 -3.72
CA LEU A 122 -16.30 47.40 -3.15
C LEU A 122 -15.88 48.42 -4.21
N LYS A 123 -15.43 47.97 -5.39
CA LYS A 123 -15.13 48.87 -6.52
C LYS A 123 -16.38 49.59 -7.04
N ALA A 124 -17.50 48.89 -7.14
CA ALA A 124 -18.77 49.48 -7.59
C ALA A 124 -19.35 50.51 -6.60
N ALA A 125 -19.01 50.39 -5.32
CA ALA A 125 -19.41 51.33 -4.27
C ALA A 125 -18.49 52.56 -4.14
N GLY A 126 -17.51 52.75 -5.04
CA GLY A 126 -16.65 53.93 -5.10
C GLY A 126 -17.44 55.25 -5.19
N PRO A 127 -16.88 56.37 -4.72
CA PRO A 127 -17.64 57.55 -4.30
C PRO A 127 -18.48 58.12 -5.44
N ARG A 128 -19.79 58.24 -5.21
CA ARG A 128 -20.63 59.16 -5.98
C ARG A 128 -20.15 60.56 -5.66
N GLU A 129 -19.53 61.24 -6.61
CA GLU A 129 -19.30 62.67 -6.51
C GLU A 129 -20.63 63.38 -6.25
N PRO A 130 -20.74 64.26 -5.24
CA PRO A 130 -21.91 65.10 -5.08
C PRO A 130 -21.87 66.13 -6.20
N GLY A 131 -22.64 65.88 -7.26
CA GLY A 131 -22.85 66.85 -8.34
C GLY A 131 -23.84 67.94 -7.92
N GLY A 132 -23.47 69.19 -8.17
CA GLY A 132 -24.38 70.35 -8.21
C GLY A 132 -24.04 71.45 -7.23
#